data_AF-A0A2S6RKR3-F1
#
_entry.id   AF-A0A2S6RKR3-F1
#
_cell.length_a   1.000
_cell.length_b   1.000
_cell.length_c   1.000
_cell.angle_alpha   90.00
_cell.angle_beta   90.00
_cell.angle_gamma   90.00
#
_symmetry.space_group_name_H-M   'P 1'
#
loop_
_entity.id
_entity.type
_entity.pdbx_description
1 polymer ?
#
loop_
_entity_poly.entity_id
_entity_poly.type
_entity_poly.pdbx_seq_one_letter_code
_entity_poly.pdbx_strand_id
1 'polypeptide(L)'
;MHVSTRIDLKALLRGGVLRRFRPFFWMFVVLAGLVGVVFALSNREVLLIQLLPLPFTIEAPVYLILMSMLFLGVLLGGVGAWVSSFGERYKARNQSRRVKWLEAKLEEERGLRRDSLGDEGKRRARILGQNALKSDHPDSYSGRST
;
A
#
# COMPACT_ATOMS: atom_id res chain seq x y z
N MET A 1 -27.47 -14.06 5.62
CA MET A 1 -26.01 -13.80 5.67
C MET A 1 -25.65 -12.85 4.53
N HIS A 2 -25.62 -11.53 4.78
CA HIS A 2 -25.21 -10.54 3.78
C HIS A 2 -23.74 -10.19 4.00
N VAL A 3 -22.85 -10.74 3.17
CA VAL A 3 -21.44 -10.37 3.13
C VAL A 3 -21.36 -9.05 2.38
N SER A 4 -21.28 -7.96 3.11
CA SER A 4 -20.96 -6.64 2.58
C SER A 4 -19.48 -6.64 2.14
N THR A 5 -19.21 -7.11 0.92
CA THR A 5 -17.97 -6.85 0.20
C THR A 5 -17.96 -5.36 -0.18
N ARG A 6 -17.54 -4.52 0.77
CA ARG A 6 -17.08 -3.16 0.48
C ARG A 6 -15.79 -3.32 -0.31
N ILE A 7 -15.94 -3.46 -1.63
CA ILE A 7 -14.83 -3.45 -2.57
C ILE A 7 -14.09 -2.14 -2.34
N ASP A 8 -12.92 -2.27 -1.74
CA ASP A 8 -12.08 -1.19 -1.30
C ASP A 8 -11.46 -0.52 -2.53
N LEU A 9 -12.24 0.35 -3.18
CA LEU A 9 -11.88 1.10 -4.38
C LEU A 9 -10.59 1.91 -4.19
N LYS A 10 -10.20 2.15 -2.94
CA LYS A 10 -8.99 2.87 -2.54
C LYS A 10 -7.73 2.00 -2.56
N ALA A 11 -7.86 0.67 -2.57
CA ALA A 11 -6.73 -0.26 -2.63
C ALA A 11 -6.13 -0.36 -4.04
N LEU A 12 -6.97 -0.28 -5.08
CA LEU A 12 -6.53 -0.30 -6.48
C LEU A 12 -5.85 1.00 -6.93
N LEU A 13 -6.13 2.11 -6.25
CA LEU A 13 -5.53 3.42 -6.54
C LEU A 13 -4.19 3.67 -5.82
N ARG A 14 -3.71 2.74 -4.98
CA ARG A 14 -2.61 2.98 -4.03
C ARG A 14 -1.28 2.29 -4.31
N GLY A 15 -1.17 1.50 -5.39
CA GLY A 15 0.04 0.70 -5.62
C GLY A 15 0.54 0.81 -7.06
N GLY A 16 1.49 1.70 -7.32
CA GLY A 16 2.43 1.58 -8.45
C GLY A 16 2.00 2.16 -9.80
N VAL A 17 0.74 2.51 -10.03
CA VAL A 17 0.33 3.02 -11.36
C VAL A 17 0.88 4.43 -11.64
N LEU A 18 1.04 5.28 -10.62
CA LEU A 18 1.64 6.62 -10.81
C LEU A 18 3.09 6.58 -11.31
N ARG A 19 3.86 5.53 -10.97
CA ARG A 19 5.24 5.38 -11.48
C ARG A 19 5.26 5.03 -12.98
N ARG A 20 4.22 4.36 -13.48
CA ARG A 20 4.06 4.01 -14.90
C ARG A 20 3.61 5.20 -15.75
N PHE A 21 2.88 6.17 -15.19
CA PHE A 21 2.50 7.41 -15.88
C PHE A 21 3.55 8.52 -15.83
N ARG A 22 4.63 8.35 -15.05
CA ARG A 22 5.78 9.26 -14.99
C ARG A 22 6.37 9.63 -16.37
N PRO A 23 6.59 8.71 -17.31
CA PRO A 23 7.03 9.07 -18.66
C PRO A 23 5.97 9.86 -19.44
N PHE A 24 4.68 9.58 -19.24
CA PHE A 24 3.61 10.30 -19.95
C PHE A 24 3.54 11.76 -19.51
N PHE A 25 3.67 12.02 -18.20
CA PHE A 25 3.80 13.37 -17.68
C PHE A 25 5.05 14.08 -18.21
N TRP A 26 6.20 13.39 -18.25
CA TRP A 26 7.43 13.94 -18.84
C TRP A 26 7.27 14.26 -20.33
N MET A 27 6.57 13.42 -21.08
CA MET A 27 6.28 13.67 -22.49
C MET A 27 5.40 14.91 -22.67
N PHE A 28 4.38 15.09 -21.82
CA PHE A 28 3.54 16.28 -21.83
C PHE A 28 4.31 17.55 -21.46
N VAL A 29 5.16 17.50 -20.43
CA VAL A 29 6.02 18.63 -20.03
C VAL A 29 6.99 19.03 -21.14
N VAL A 30 7.64 18.05 -21.77
CA VAL A 30 8.55 18.30 -22.90
C VAL A 30 7.79 18.89 -24.09
N LEU A 31 6.60 18.37 -24.42
CA LEU A 31 5.77 18.89 -25.50
C LEU A 31 5.30 20.32 -25.23
N ALA A 32 4.80 20.60 -24.02
CA ALA A 32 4.40 21.95 -23.61
C ALA A 32 5.58 22.92 -23.64
N GLY A 33 6.76 22.49 -23.21
CA GLY A 33 7.99 23.26 -23.30
C GLY A 33 8.40 23.55 -24.75
N LEU A 34 8.31 22.55 -25.63
CA LEU A 34 8.63 22.71 -27.06
C LEU A 34 7.69 23.72 -27.73
N VAL A 35 6.38 23.63 -27.49
CA VAL A 35 5.39 24.59 -27.99
C VAL A 35 5.69 26.00 -27.47
N GLY A 36 6.01 26.12 -26.17
CA GLY A 36 6.41 27.40 -25.57
C GLY A 36 7.66 28.00 -26.20
N VAL A 37 8.68 27.19 -26.48
CA VAL A 37 9.93 27.64 -27.13
C VAL A 37 9.67 28.09 -28.57
N VAL A 38 8.92 27.31 -29.36
CA VAL A 38 8.59 27.67 -30.75
C VAL A 38 7.76 28.95 -30.80
N PHE A 39 6.78 29.09 -29.91
CA PHE A 39 5.98 30.32 -29.80
C PHE A 39 6.84 31.52 -29.40
N ALA A 40 7.77 31.36 -28.46
CA ALA A 40 8.69 32.42 -28.02
C ALA A 40 9.71 32.83 -29.11
N LEU A 41 10.18 31.86 -29.90
CA LEU A 41 11.08 32.14 -31.02
C LEU A 41 10.36 32.91 -32.13
N SER A 42 9.09 32.55 -32.36
CA SER A 42 8.23 33.20 -33.35
C SER A 42 7.75 34.58 -32.89
N ASN A 43 7.49 34.76 -31.60
CA ASN A 43 6.98 36.00 -31.04
C ASN A 43 8.05 36.61 -30.12
N ARG A 44 9.03 37.28 -30.74
CA ARG A 44 10.04 38.09 -30.02
C ARG A 44 9.57 39.50 -29.68
N GLU A 45 8.32 39.83 -30.03
CA GLU A 45 7.76 41.14 -29.75
C GLU A 45 7.66 41.40 -28.23
N VAL A 46 7.87 42.66 -27.87
CA VAL A 46 7.76 43.11 -26.49
C VAL A 46 6.27 43.33 -26.20
N LEU A 47 5.71 42.55 -25.28
CA LEU A 47 4.32 42.71 -24.87
C LEU A 47 4.25 43.68 -23.70
N LEU A 48 3.35 44.66 -23.83
CA LEU A 48 3.06 45.63 -22.80
C LEU A 48 1.98 45.06 -21.89
N ILE A 49 2.39 44.59 -20.70
CA ILE A 49 1.49 43.97 -19.73
C ILE A 49 1.01 45.06 -18.76
N GLN A 50 -0.31 45.27 -18.73
CA GLN A 50 -0.96 46.13 -17.74
C GLN A 50 -1.56 45.25 -16.64
N LEU A 51 -1.00 45.34 -15.44
CA LEU A 51 -1.40 44.53 -14.29
C LEU A 51 -2.56 45.18 -13.52
N LEU A 52 -3.81 45.09 -13.99
CA LEU A 52 -4.95 45.55 -13.19
C LEU A 52 -5.01 44.81 -11.84
N PRO A 53 -5.25 45.44 -10.66
CA PRO A 53 -5.58 46.85 -10.35
C PRO A 53 -4.36 47.76 -10.04
N LEU A 54 -3.14 47.30 -10.30
CA LEU A 54 -1.90 48.06 -10.11
C LEU A 54 -1.58 48.92 -11.36
N PRO A 55 -1.24 50.22 -11.22
CA PRO A 55 -0.86 51.07 -12.35
C PRO A 55 0.61 50.83 -12.78
N PHE A 56 1.04 49.56 -12.84
CA PHE A 56 2.37 49.18 -13.31
C PHE A 56 2.29 48.55 -14.69
N THR A 57 3.01 49.16 -15.61
CA THR A 57 3.19 48.69 -16.98
C THR A 57 4.54 48.00 -17.04
N ILE A 58 4.54 46.70 -17.34
CA ILE A 58 5.78 45.94 -17.52
C ILE A 58 5.91 45.60 -18.99
N GLU A 59 6.97 46.13 -19.61
CA GLU A 59 7.40 45.72 -20.94
C GLU A 59 8.27 44.47 -20.80
N ALA A 60 7.66 43.32 -21.03
CA ALA A 60 8.34 42.04 -20.96
C ALA A 60 8.24 41.34 -22.31
N PRO A 61 9.37 40.86 -22.86
CA PRO A 61 9.34 39.97 -24.01
C PRO A 61 8.51 38.72 -23.72
N VAL A 62 7.73 38.26 -24.70
CA VAL A 62 6.83 37.10 -24.59
C VAL A 62 7.53 35.85 -24.06
N TYR A 63 8.81 35.68 -24.39
CA TYR A 63 9.60 34.53 -23.95
C TYR A 63 9.71 34.44 -22.42
N LEU A 64 9.78 35.57 -21.70
CA LEU A 64 9.87 35.58 -20.23
C LEU A 64 8.56 35.10 -19.59
N ILE A 65 7.42 35.55 -20.15
CA ILE A 65 6.10 35.17 -19.67
C ILE A 65 5.90 33.66 -19.83
N LEU A 66 6.20 33.11 -21.00
CA LEU A 66 6.07 31.69 -21.26
C LEU A 66 7.06 30.84 -20.44
N MET A 67 8.31 31.29 -20.31
CA MET A 67 9.30 30.60 -19.48
C MET A 67 8.85 30.58 -18.01
N SER A 68 8.30 31.67 -17.48
CA SER A 68 7.80 31.71 -16.10
C SER A 68 6.57 30.82 -15.89
N MET A 69 5.61 30.80 -16.82
CA MET A 69 4.46 29.88 -16.76
C MET A 69 4.89 28.41 -16.84
N LEU A 70 5.81 28.09 -17.74
CA LEU A 70 6.36 26.74 -17.86
C LEU A 70 7.11 26.35 -16.58
N PHE A 71 7.95 27.24 -16.07
CA PHE A 71 8.70 27.05 -14.83
C PHE A 71 7.76 26.81 -13.65
N LEU A 72 6.73 27.63 -13.48
CA LEU A 72 5.72 27.46 -12.44
C LEU A 72 4.96 26.13 -12.59
N GLY A 73 4.59 25.75 -13.81
CA GLY A 73 3.95 24.46 -14.08
C GLY A 73 4.84 23.27 -13.68
N VAL A 74 6.12 23.31 -14.03
CA VAL A 74 7.10 22.28 -13.63
C VAL A 74 7.32 22.29 -12.13
N LEU A 75 7.43 23.47 -11.51
CA LEU A 75 7.65 23.60 -10.07
C LEU A 75 6.47 23.03 -9.28
N LEU A 76 5.24 23.41 -9.63
CA LEU A 76 4.03 22.89 -9.00
C LEU A 76 3.85 21.38 -9.23
N GLY A 77 4.13 20.90 -10.45
CA GLY A 77 4.09 19.47 -10.76
C GLY A 77 5.15 18.67 -10.00
N GLY A 78 6.37 19.19 -9.91
CA GLY A 78 7.48 18.60 -9.16
C GLY A 78 7.21 18.55 -7.66
N VAL A 79 6.72 19.66 -7.09
CA VAL A 79 6.32 19.74 -5.67
C VAL A 79 5.16 18.77 -5.39
N GLY A 80 4.15 18.72 -6.25
CA GLY A 80 3.04 17.76 -6.13
C GLY A 80 3.51 16.30 -6.10
N ALA A 81 4.44 15.94 -7.00
CA ALA A 81 5.05 14.61 -7.02
C ALA A 81 5.92 14.32 -5.78
N TRP A 82 6.59 15.34 -5.23
CA TRP A 82 7.41 15.18 -4.03
C TRP A 82 6.55 14.96 -2.78
N VAL A 83 5.45 15.70 -2.65
CA VAL A 83 4.48 15.55 -1.56
C VAL A 83 3.81 14.18 -1.59
N SER A 84 3.45 13.65 -2.76
CA SER A 84 2.88 12.29 -2.87
C SER A 84 3.86 11.19 -2.45
N SER A 85 5.14 11.37 -2.78
CA SER A 85 6.22 10.43 -2.43
C SER A 85 6.51 10.37 -0.92
N PHE A 86 6.36 11.49 -0.21
CA PHE A 86 6.54 11.53 1.25
C PHE A 86 5.52 10.65 2.00
N GLY A 87 4.29 10.55 1.49
CA GLY A 87 3.23 9.75 2.12
C GLY A 87 3.41 8.23 2.02
N GLU A 88 4.11 7.74 1.00
CA GLU A 88 4.33 6.30 0.77
C GLU A 88 5.39 5.72 1.72
N ARG A 89 6.42 6.50 2.06
CA ARG A 89 7.45 6.08 3.03
C ARG A 89 6.88 5.87 4.44
N TYR A 90 5.90 6.68 4.83
CA TYR A 90 5.24 6.54 6.14
C TYR A 90 4.32 5.31 6.19
N LYS A 91 3.62 5.03 5.09
CA LYS A 91 2.74 3.85 4.97
C LYS A 91 3.50 2.54 4.88
N ALA A 92 4.64 2.51 4.18
CA ALA A 92 5.46 1.31 4.06
C ALA A 92 5.92 0.79 5.44
N ARG A 93 6.33 1.68 6.35
CA ARG A 93 6.71 1.31 7.72
C ARG A 93 5.55 0.74 8.53
N ASN A 94 4.35 1.29 8.37
CA ASN A 94 3.17 0.79 9.08
C ASN A 94 2.65 -0.54 8.52
N GLN A 95 2.77 -0.77 7.21
CA GLN A 95 2.36 -2.04 6.61
C GLN A 95 3.30 -3.19 7.02
N SER A 96 4.62 -2.97 7.05
CA SER A 96 5.56 -4.00 7.54
C SER A 96 5.32 -4.38 9.00
N ARG A 97 4.96 -3.42 9.86
CA ARG A 97 4.59 -3.71 11.25
C ARG A 97 3.30 -4.53 11.35
N ARG A 98 2.31 -4.22 10.51
CA ARG A 98 1.03 -4.94 10.50
C ARG A 98 1.19 -6.39 10.00
N VAL A 99 2.04 -6.61 8.99
CA VAL A 99 2.38 -7.96 8.51
C VAL A 99 3.08 -8.76 9.62
N LYS A 100 4.12 -8.20 10.25
CA LYS A 100 4.82 -8.88 11.36
C LYS A 100 3.90 -9.24 12.53
N TRP A 101 2.96 -8.36 12.87
CA TRP A 101 2.01 -8.62 13.95
C TRP A 101 1.00 -9.73 13.58
N LEU A 102 0.55 -9.77 12.33
CA LEU A 102 -0.32 -10.83 11.84
C LEU A 102 0.42 -12.18 11.77
N GLU A 103 1.68 -12.18 11.34
CA GLU A 103 2.55 -13.37 11.34
C GLU A 103 2.76 -13.91 12.76
N ALA A 104 3.07 -13.03 13.73
CA ALA A 104 3.24 -13.41 15.12
C ALA A 104 1.98 -14.06 15.73
N LYS A 105 0.79 -13.51 15.41
CA LYS A 105 -0.49 -14.12 15.85
C LYS A 105 -0.73 -15.49 15.23
N LEU A 106 -0.38 -15.69 13.97
CA LEU A 106 -0.51 -16.99 13.31
C LEU A 106 0.45 -18.02 13.90
N GLU A 107 1.66 -17.62 14.28
CA GLU A 107 2.62 -18.49 14.97
C GLU A 107 2.12 -18.88 16.36
N GLU A 108 1.58 -17.95 17.13
CA GLU A 108 1.00 -18.21 18.45
C GLU A 108 -0.16 -19.21 18.35
N GLU A 109 -1.10 -19.00 17.44
CA GLU A 109 -2.23 -19.89 17.24
C GLU A 109 -1.80 -21.29 16.76
N ARG A 110 -0.79 -21.37 15.89
CA ARG A 110 -0.19 -22.65 15.45
C ARG A 110 0.52 -23.36 16.59
N GLY A 111 1.21 -22.63 17.47
CA GLY A 111 1.85 -23.17 18.67
C GLY A 111 0.82 -23.79 19.61
N LEU A 112 -0.23 -23.05 19.96
CA LEU A 112 -1.32 -23.53 20.82
C LEU A 112 -2.01 -24.78 20.22
N ARG A 113 -2.22 -24.79 18.90
CA ARG A 113 -2.80 -25.95 18.20
C ARG A 113 -1.87 -27.16 18.19
N ARG A 114 -0.56 -26.96 18.10
CA ARG A 114 0.44 -28.04 18.14
C ARG A 114 0.53 -28.66 19.54
N ASP A 115 0.51 -27.83 20.59
CA ASP A 115 0.60 -28.29 21.97
C ASP A 115 -0.66 -29.07 22.39
N SER A 116 -1.85 -28.59 22.00
CA SER A 116 -3.11 -29.31 22.25
C SER A 116 -3.16 -30.68 21.56
N LEU A 117 -2.64 -30.80 20.33
CA LEU A 117 -2.50 -32.09 19.64
C LEU A 117 -1.53 -33.03 20.36
N GLY A 118 -0.44 -32.49 20.91
CA GLY A 118 0.54 -33.25 21.69
C GLY A 118 -0.06 -33.80 22.98
N ASP A 119 -0.84 -32.99 23.69
CA ASP A 119 -1.49 -33.38 24.95
C ASP A 119 -2.62 -34.40 24.73
N GLU A 120 -3.41 -34.25 23.66
CA GLU A 120 -4.38 -35.28 23.28
C GLU A 120 -3.72 -36.61 22.94
N GLY A 121 -2.60 -36.59 22.19
CA GLY A 121 -1.83 -37.79 21.88
C GLY A 121 -1.33 -38.51 23.14
N LYS A 122 -0.74 -37.76 24.08
CA LYS A 122 -0.28 -38.30 25.37
C LYS A 122 -1.42 -38.84 26.22
N ARG A 123 -2.57 -38.13 26.27
CA ARG A 123 -3.77 -38.59 26.99
C ARG A 123 -4.32 -39.89 26.40
N ARG A 124 -4.44 -39.99 25.08
CA ARG A 124 -4.90 -41.20 24.40
C ARG A 124 -3.97 -42.38 24.65
N ALA A 125 -2.66 -42.18 24.54
CA ALA A 125 -1.67 -43.22 24.85
C ALA A 125 -1.79 -43.71 26.29
N ARG A 126 -2.04 -42.82 27.26
CA ARG A 126 -2.24 -43.19 28.67
C ARG A 126 -3.53 -44.01 28.88
N ILE A 127 -4.63 -43.60 28.26
CA ILE A 127 -5.93 -44.30 28.35
C ILE A 127 -5.83 -45.70 27.73
N LEU A 128 -5.19 -45.81 26.56
CA LEU A 128 -4.98 -47.10 25.91
C LEU A 128 -4.11 -48.03 26.75
N GLY A 129 -3.02 -47.50 27.35
CA GLY A 129 -2.18 -48.28 28.26
C GLY A 129 -2.93 -48.76 29.50
N GLN A 130 -3.77 -47.92 30.13
CA GLN A 130 -4.60 -48.33 31.27
C GLN A 130 -5.64 -49.40 30.88
N ASN A 131 -6.30 -49.25 29.72
CA ASN A 131 -7.27 -50.23 29.26
C ASN A 131 -6.60 -51.57 28.92
N ALA A 132 -5.41 -51.56 28.33
CA ALA A 132 -4.65 -52.78 28.03
C ALA A 132 -4.25 -53.54 29.32
N LEU A 133 -3.84 -52.82 30.36
CA LEU A 133 -3.56 -53.41 31.67
C LEU A 133 -4.82 -53.97 32.35
N LYS A 134 -5.98 -53.36 32.11
CA LYS A 134 -7.26 -53.81 32.67
C LYS A 134 -7.81 -55.06 31.95
N SER A 135 -7.55 -55.22 30.66
CA SER A 135 -7.98 -56.39 29.88
C SER A 135 -7.14 -57.64 30.09
N ASP A 136 -5.94 -57.51 30.67
CA ASP A 136 -5.05 -58.65 30.97
C ASP A 136 -5.37 -59.31 32.32
N HIS A 137 -6.42 -58.84 33.00
CA HIS A 137 -6.97 -59.52 34.17
C HIS A 137 -8.00 -60.55 33.68
N PRO A 138 -7.70 -61.87 33.73
CA PRO A 138 -8.68 -62.87 33.37
C PRO A 138 -9.82 -62.77 34.38
N ASP A 139 -11.01 -62.41 33.90
CA ASP A 139 -12.23 -62.45 34.68
C ASP A 139 -12.41 -63.87 35.20
N SER A 140 -11.96 -64.10 36.43
CA SER A 140 -12.16 -65.35 37.15
C SER A 140 -13.65 -65.39 37.51
N TYR A 141 -14.42 -66.04 36.64
CA TYR A 141 -15.82 -66.38 36.86
C TYR A 141 -15.92 -67.24 38.13
N SER A 142 -16.06 -66.56 39.27
CA SER A 142 -16.41 -67.17 40.54
C SER A 142 -17.92 -67.12 40.71
N GLY A 143 -18.55 -68.20 40.26
CA GLY A 143 -19.72 -68.77 40.93
C GLY A 143 -21.09 -68.24 40.55
N ARG A 144 -21.94 -69.16 40.14
CA ARG A 144 -23.27 -69.29 40.74
C ARG A 144 -23.66 -70.76 40.78
N SER A 145 -23.47 -71.38 41.94
CA SER A 145 -24.09 -72.64 42.33
C SER A 145 -25.54 -72.37 42.69
N THR A 146 -26.45 -73.03 41.97
CA THR A 146 -27.80 -73.38 42.42
C THR A 146 -28.05 -74.81 41.98
#